data_AF-A0A504YWQ5-F1
#
_entry.id   AF-A0A504YWQ5-F1
#
_cell.length_a   1.000
_cell.length_b   1.000
_cell.length_c   1.000
_cell.angle_alpha   90.00
_cell.angle_beta   90.00
_cell.angle_gamma   90.00
#
_symmetry.space_group_name_H-M   'P 1'
#
loop_
_entity.id
_entity.type
_entity.pdbx_description
1 polymer ?
#
loop_
_entity_poly.entity_id
_entity_poly.type
_entity_poly.pdbx_seq_one_letter_code
_entity_poly.pdbx_strand_id
1 'polypeptide(L)' 'MPGNRLLVEFGQCQVGEQRTAVFYLVNQGEELPIRFRLPRVAHFRPRPQQGLIRPDGRQMICVDFVPRQYGEFA' A
#
# COMPACT_ATOMS: atom_id res chain seq x y z
N MET A 1 14.75 4.95 16.85
CA MET A 1 13.64 4.07 16.42
C MET A 1 13.91 3.69 14.97
N PRO A 2 14.19 2.42 14.65
CA PRO A 2 14.34 2.01 13.25
C PRO A 2 13.02 2.34 12.53
N GLY A 3 13.15 3.05 11.41
CA GLY A 3 12.08 3.83 10.80
C GLY A 3 10.88 3.02 10.32
N ASN A 4 9.73 3.70 10.28
CA ASN A 4 8.41 3.19 9.88
C ASN A 4 8.39 2.65 8.45
N ARG A 5 8.99 1.48 8.21
CA ARG A 5 9.00 0.78 6.92
C ARG A 5 8.06 -0.43 7.00
N LEU A 6 7.02 -0.42 6.18
CA LEU A 6 6.17 -1.58 5.94
C LEU A 6 6.67 -2.30 4.69
N LEU A 7 7.00 -3.59 4.80
CA LEU A 7 7.29 -4.46 3.65
C LEU A 7 6.03 -5.27 3.32
N VAL A 8 5.63 -5.26 2.05
CA VAL A 8 4.47 -6.02 1.55
C VAL A 8 4.95 -6.95 0.45
N GLU A 9 4.86 -8.25 0.67
CA GLU A 9 5.30 -9.27 -0.27
C GLU A 9 4.11 -9.85 -1.05
N PHE A 10 4.25 -9.90 -2.38
CA PHE A 10 3.23 -10.46 -3.28
C PHE A 10 3.51 -11.90 -3.69
N GLY A 11 4.68 -12.43 -3.32
CA GLY A 11 5.16 -13.76 -3.72
C GLY A 11 5.35 -13.88 -5.23
N GLN A 12 5.31 -15.12 -5.73
CA GLN A 12 5.39 -15.40 -7.16
C GLN A 12 4.08 -15.05 -7.88
N CYS A 13 4.20 -14.36 -9.01
CA CYS A 13 3.09 -13.93 -9.86
C CYS A 13 3.46 -14.14 -11.33
N GLN A 14 2.58 -14.79 -12.11
CA GLN A 14 2.80 -14.94 -13.54
C GLN A 14 2.62 -13.61 -14.27
N VAL A 15 3.35 -13.41 -15.36
CA VAL A 15 3.22 -12.20 -16.18
C VAL A 15 1.79 -12.08 -16.71
N GLY A 16 1.17 -10.91 -16.52
CA GLY A 16 -0.21 -10.65 -16.90
C GLY A 16 -1.25 -11.01 -15.84
N GLU A 17 -0.91 -11.80 -14.83
CA GLU A 17 -1.80 -12.06 -13.70
C GLU A 17 -1.79 -10.90 -12.69
N GLN A 18 -2.77 -10.92 -11.79
CA GLN A 18 -2.88 -9.96 -10.70
C GLN A 18 -2.76 -10.66 -9.34
N ARG A 19 -1.93 -10.10 -8.45
CA ARG A 19 -1.94 -10.39 -7.02
C ARG A 19 -2.36 -9.16 -6.23
N THR A 20 -3.12 -9.35 -5.16
CA THR A 20 -3.62 -8.24 -4.34
C THR A 20 -3.16 -8.41 -2.91
N ALA A 21 -2.56 -7.37 -2.33
CA ALA A 21 -2.24 -7.29 -0.91
C ALA A 21 -3.17 -6.28 -0.23
N VAL A 22 -3.56 -6.58 1.01
CA VAL A 22 -4.45 -5.72 1.80
C VAL A 22 -3.81 -5.45 3.16
N PHE A 23 -3.75 -4.18 3.55
CA PHE A 23 -3.27 -3.76 4.86
C PHE A 23 -4.03 -2.51 5.35
N TYR A 24 -3.81 -2.13 6.61
CA TYR A 24 -4.41 -0.93 7.20
C TYR A 24 -3.34 0.10 7.52
N LEU A 25 -3.60 1.35 7.13
CA LEU A 25 -2.96 2.51 7.73
C LEU A 25 -3.78 2.91 8.96
N VAL A 26 -3.13 3.07 10.10
CA VAL A 26 -3.78 3.43 11.36
C VAL A 26 -3.23 4.77 11.82
N ASN A 27 -4.12 5.73 12.08
CA ASN A 27 -3.76 6.95 12.78
C ASN A 27 -3.85 6.69 14.28
N GLN A 28 -2.69 6.58 14.92
CA GLN A 28 -2.57 6.42 16.38
C GLN A 28 -2.50 7.78 17.10
N GLY A 29 -2.62 8.89 16.38
CA GLY A 29 -2.70 10.22 16.97
C GLY A 29 -4.11 10.46 17.52
N GLU A 30 -4.17 11.09 18.69
CA GLU A 30 -5.42 11.33 19.42
C GLU A 30 -6.13 12.63 18.98
N GLU A 31 -5.38 13.59 18.40
CA GLU A 31 -5.90 14.94 18.17
C GLU A 31 -5.95 15.33 16.69
N LEU A 32 -4.92 14.96 15.91
CA LEU A 32 -4.76 15.44 14.54
C LEU A 32 -5.04 14.36 13.50
N PRO A 33 -5.76 14.70 12.41
CA PRO A 33 -5.92 13.80 11.29
C PRO A 33 -4.62 13.68 10.48
N ILE A 34 -4.32 12.47 10.00
CA ILE A 34 -3.16 12.20 9.14
C ILE A 34 -3.61 12.15 7.68
N ARG A 35 -2.96 12.95 6.83
CA ARG A 35 -3.10 12.83 5.37
C ARG A 35 -2.06 11.85 4.85
N PHE A 36 -2.48 10.88 4.05
CA PHE A 36 -1.57 9.95 3.38
C PHE A 36 -1.63 10.11 1.85
N ARG A 37 -0.53 9.75 1.19
CA ARG A 37 -0.43 9.61 -0.26
C ARG A 37 0.46 8.41 -0.60
N LEU A 38 -0.05 7.52 -1.43
CA LEU A 38 0.61 6.35 -2.00
C LEU A 38 0.80 6.60 -3.49
N PRO A 39 2.01 7.02 -3.93
CA PRO A 39 2.27 7.25 -5.34
C PRO A 39 2.11 5.96 -6.14
N ARG A 40 1.69 6.10 -7.39
CA ARG A 40 1.65 4.96 -8.32
C ARG A 40 3.07 4.60 -8.73
N VAL A 41 3.44 3.35 -8.52
CA VAL A 41 4.71 2.75 -8.98
C VAL A 41 4.41 1.84 -10.17
N ALA A 42 5.38 1.58 -11.04
CA ALA A 42 5.19 0.62 -12.13
C ALA A 42 4.73 -0.74 -11.56
N HIS A 43 3.80 -1.40 -12.23
CA HIS A 43 3.18 -2.68 -11.82
C HIS A 43 2.30 -2.65 -10.55
N PHE A 44 2.47 -1.66 -9.66
CA PHE A 44 1.70 -1.54 -8.43
C PHE A 44 0.57 -0.50 -8.52
N ARG A 45 -0.61 -0.86 -8.01
CA ARG A 45 -1.81 -0.02 -8.07
C ARG A 45 -2.45 0.08 -6.68
N PRO A 46 -1.99 1.00 -5.81
CA PRO A 46 -2.60 1.23 -4.52
C PRO A 46 -3.98 1.90 -4.65
N ARG A 47 -4.93 1.50 -3.80
CA ARG A 47 -6.26 2.08 -3.67
C ARG A 47 -6.73 2.08 -2.20
N PRO A 48 -7.21 3.21 -1.68
CA PRO A 48 -7.12 4.56 -2.25
C PRO A 48 -5.65 5.04 -2.34
N GLN A 49 -5.36 5.93 -3.30
CA GLN A 49 -4.01 6.51 -3.47
C GLN A 49 -3.72 7.66 -2.52
N GLN A 50 -4.73 8.29 -1.95
CA GLN A 50 -4.58 9.35 -0.97
C GLN A 50 -5.86 9.47 -0.16
N GLY A 51 -5.74 10.08 1.02
CA GLY A 51 -6.89 10.29 1.89
C GLY A 51 -6.50 10.97 3.19
N LEU A 52 -7.48 11.10 4.07
CA LEU A 52 -7.35 11.66 5.40
C LEU A 52 -7.87 10.63 6.41
N ILE A 53 -7.07 10.29 7.40
CA ILE A 53 -7.41 9.37 8.48
C ILE A 53 -7.60 10.21 9.73
N ARG A 54 -8.82 10.24 10.27
CA ARG A 54 -9.13 10.94 11.54
C ARG A 54 -8.36 10.32 12.71
N PRO A 55 -8.23 11.02 13.85
CA PRO A 55 -7.76 10.40 15.09
C PRO A 55 -8.44 9.06 15.38
N ASP A 56 -7.66 8.10 15.88
CA ASP A 56 -8.05 6.70 16.13
C ASP A 56 -8.65 5.95 14.91
N GLY A 57 -8.56 6.57 13.73
CA GLY A 57 -9.09 6.04 12.50
C GLY A 57 -8.14 5.04 11.85
N ARG A 58 -8.71 4.24 10.95
CA ARG A 58 -7.94 3.38 10.04
C ARG A 58 -8.45 3.45 8.62
N GLN A 59 -7.54 3.31 7.67
CA GLN A 59 -7.85 3.21 6.24
C GLN A 59 -7.33 1.88 5.71
N MET A 60 -8.23 1.08 5.14
CA MET A 60 -7.85 -0.11 4.38
C MET A 60 -7.21 0.32 3.06
N ILE A 61 -6.06 -0.24 2.75
CA ILE A 61 -5.35 -0.07 1.49
C ILE A 61 -5.29 -1.42 0.80
N CYS A 62 -5.73 -1.45 -0.45
CA CYS A 62 -5.51 -2.57 -1.37
C CYS A 62 -4.43 -2.17 -2.37
N VAL A 63 -3.45 -3.01 -2.58
CA VAL A 63 -2.43 -2.80 -3.62
C VAL A 63 -2.50 -3.98 -4.56
N ASP A 64 -2.74 -3.72 -5.85
CA ASP A 64 -2.60 -4.76 -6.87
C ASP A 64 -1.19 -4.72 -7.43
N PHE A 65 -0.58 -5.89 -7.62
CA PHE A 65 0.61 -6.11 -8.41
C PHE A 65 0.21 -6.81 -9.72
N VAL A 66 0.56 -6.17 -10.85
CA VAL A 66 0.31 -6.67 -12.21
C VAL A 66 1.60 -6.56 -13.03
N PRO A 67 2.48 -7.58 -12.98
CA PRO A 67 3.72 -7.60 -13.75
C PRO A 67 3.42 -7.69 -15.24
N ARG A 68 4.09 -6.85 -16.04
CA ARG A 68 3.98 -6.88 -17.51
C ARG A 68 5.21 -7.49 -18.18
N GLN A 69 6.20 -7.86 -17.39
CA GLN A 69 7.45 -8.47 -17.82
C GLN A 69 7.96 -9.39 -16.71
N TYR A 70 8.86 -10.31 -17.07
CA TYR A 70 9.54 -11.17 -16.10
C TYR A 70 10.56 -10.38 -15.29
N GLY A 71 10.73 -10.72 -14.02
CA GLY A 71 11.73 -10.13 -13.13
C GLY A 71 11.28 -10.04 -11.67
N GLU A 72 12.16 -9.49 -10.85
CA GLU A 72 11.87 -9.11 -9.46
C GLU A 72 11.54 -7.60 -9.42
N PHE A 73 10.51 -7.23 -8.64
CA PHE A 73 10.02 -5.85 -8.54
C PHE A 73 9.91 -5.43 -7.07
N ALA A 74 10.33 -4.20 -6.75
CA ALA A 74 10.31 -3.63 -5.40
C ALA A 74 9.93 -2.14 -5.42
#